data_AF-Q2FTF0-F1
#
_entry.id   AF-Q2FTF0-F1
#
_cell.length_a   1.000
_cell.length_b   1.000
_cell.length_c   1.000
_cell.angle_alpha   90.00
_cell.angle_beta   90.00
_cell.angle_gamma   90.00
#
_symmetry.space_group_name_H-M   'P 1'
#
loop_
_entity.id
_entity.type
_entity.pdbx_description
1 polymer ?
#
loop_
_entity_poly.entity_id
_entity_poly.type
_entity_poly.pdbx_seq_one_letter_code
_entity_poly.pdbx_strand_id
1 'polypeptide(L)'
;MPFVVTSERDAPAVRYEKVGRLYPGEDGMIEVIRDGVGVIGIIPTGDVILVLNGLSVPMLSVNNSGKMMVITGTDGRSYFVLVKQVRGMIRDWPKKKAAVFWEMGGREGNSGNIFNKK
;
A
#
# COMPACT_ATOMS: atom_id res chain seq x y z
N MET A 1 -23.56 -31.57 -8.14
CA MET A 1 -22.11 -31.84 -8.24
C MET A 1 -21.43 -31.25 -7.00
N PRO A 2 -20.84 -32.06 -6.10
CA PRO A 2 -20.05 -31.54 -5.00
C PRO A 2 -18.62 -31.24 -5.46
N PHE A 3 -18.05 -30.12 -5.01
CA PHE A 3 -16.63 -29.83 -5.19
C PHE A 3 -15.84 -30.37 -3.99
N VAL A 4 -14.61 -30.83 -4.25
CA VAL A 4 -13.69 -31.31 -3.21
C VAL A 4 -12.60 -30.27 -3.02
N VAL A 5 -12.48 -29.75 -1.80
CA VAL A 5 -11.37 -28.85 -1.43
C VAL A 5 -10.12 -29.70 -1.28
N THR A 6 -9.14 -29.51 -2.18
CA THR A 6 -7.90 -30.32 -2.23
C THR A 6 -6.77 -29.75 -1.37
N SER A 7 -6.89 -28.50 -0.94
CA SER A 7 -5.94 -27.87 -0.02
C SER A 7 -6.58 -26.64 0.61
N GLU A 8 -6.43 -26.51 1.92
CA GLU A 8 -6.77 -25.31 2.67
C GLU A 8 -5.45 -24.78 3.24
N ARG A 9 -5.07 -23.56 2.83
CA ARG A 9 -3.85 -22.94 3.33
C ARG A 9 -4.24 -22.15 4.57
N ASP A 10 -3.78 -22.60 5.74
CA ASP A 10 -3.95 -21.91 7.00
C ASP A 10 -3.07 -20.64 7.00
N ALA A 11 -3.54 -19.61 6.30
CA ALA A 11 -2.98 -18.28 6.32
C ALA A 11 -3.91 -17.45 7.21
N PRO A 12 -3.40 -16.75 8.23
CA PRO A 12 -4.23 -15.81 8.98
C PRO A 12 -4.88 -14.86 7.97
N ALA A 13 -6.19 -14.73 8.04
CA ALA A 13 -6.95 -13.88 7.12
C ALA A 13 -6.58 -12.41 7.41
N VAL A 14 -5.52 -11.93 6.76
CA VAL A 14 -5.14 -10.52 6.80
C VAL A 14 -6.28 -9.72 6.19
N ARG A 15 -7.03 -9.03 7.04
CA ARG A 15 -8.19 -8.27 6.62
C ARG A 15 -7.77 -6.84 6.32
N TYR A 16 -8.05 -6.36 5.13
CA TYR A 16 -7.81 -4.99 4.75
C TYR A 16 -9.09 -4.18 4.81
N GLU A 17 -8.99 -2.96 5.32
CA GLU A 17 -10.09 -1.99 5.31
C GLU A 17 -9.68 -0.76 4.52
N LYS A 18 -10.60 -0.27 3.69
CA LYS A 18 -10.40 0.96 2.92
C LYS A 18 -10.55 2.15 3.84
N VAL A 19 -9.53 2.99 3.90
CA VAL A 19 -9.47 4.16 4.79
C VAL A 19 -9.28 5.48 4.09
N GLY A 20 -9.02 5.46 2.78
CA GLY A 20 -8.67 6.69 2.09
C GLY A 20 -8.42 6.54 0.62
N ARG A 21 -7.73 7.54 0.06
CA ARG A 21 -7.41 7.64 -1.37
C ARG A 21 -6.03 8.27 -1.58
N LEU A 22 -5.34 7.80 -2.61
CA LEU A 22 -4.30 8.59 -3.24
C LEU A 22 -4.95 9.55 -4.22
N TYR A 23 -4.59 10.82 -4.11
CA TYR A 23 -5.10 11.88 -4.93
C TYR A 23 -3.97 12.48 -5.77
N PRO A 24 -4.17 12.70 -7.08
CA PRO A 24 -3.22 13.42 -7.90
C PRO A 24 -3.25 14.92 -7.54
N GLY A 25 -2.21 15.40 -6.86
CA GLY A 25 -2.04 16.80 -6.47
C GLY A 25 -1.36 17.64 -7.56
N GLU A 26 -0.92 18.83 -7.18
CA GLU A 26 -0.21 19.76 -8.07
C GLU A 26 1.27 19.38 -8.25
N ASP A 27 1.90 19.88 -9.32
CA ASP A 27 3.35 19.74 -9.59
C ASP A 27 3.91 18.31 -9.50
N GLY A 28 3.09 17.31 -9.86
CA GLY A 28 3.50 15.91 -9.82
C GLY A 28 3.57 15.33 -8.40
N MET A 29 2.91 15.95 -7.43
CA MET A 29 2.76 15.44 -6.08
C MET A 29 1.53 14.55 -5.95
N ILE A 30 1.63 13.48 -5.17
CA ILE A 30 0.54 12.57 -4.84
C ILE A 30 0.20 12.77 -3.37
N GLU A 31 -1.03 13.18 -3.09
CA GLU A 31 -1.52 13.32 -1.74
C GLU A 31 -2.08 11.99 -1.24
N VAL A 32 -1.65 11.59 -0.05
CA VAL A 32 -2.21 10.45 0.68
C VAL A 32 -3.29 11.00 1.60
N ILE A 33 -4.55 10.76 1.27
CA ILE A 33 -5.70 11.27 2.02
C ILE A 33 -6.34 10.12 2.79
N ARG A 34 -6.49 10.29 4.10
CA ARG A 34 -7.31 9.42 4.95
C ARG A 34 -8.69 10.04 5.16
N ASP A 35 -9.73 9.30 4.82
CA ASP A 35 -11.12 9.74 4.94
C ASP A 35 -11.40 10.09 6.43
N GLY A 36 -11.88 11.31 6.69
CA GLY A 36 -12.15 11.83 8.04
C GLY A 36 -10.95 12.47 8.77
N VAL A 37 -9.72 12.31 8.28
CA VAL A 37 -8.50 12.92 8.87
C VAL A 37 -7.91 14.00 7.96
N GLY A 38 -7.97 13.81 6.65
CA GLY A 38 -7.37 14.72 5.66
C GLY A 38 -6.07 14.17 5.09
N VAL A 39 -5.19 15.08 4.63
CA VAL A 39 -3.90 14.73 4.03
C VAL A 39 -2.93 14.27 5.13
N ILE A 40 -2.45 13.03 5.02
CA ILE A 40 -1.54 12.40 5.98
C ILE A 40 -0.12 12.22 5.43
N GLY A 41 0.08 12.52 4.15
CA GLY A 41 1.37 12.47 3.49
C GLY A 41 1.31 13.01 2.07
N ILE A 42 2.46 13.43 1.55
CA ILE A 42 2.64 13.91 0.19
C ILE A 42 3.85 13.19 -0.39
N ILE A 43 3.70 12.65 -1.59
CA ILE A 43 4.69 11.78 -2.22
C ILE A 43 4.96 12.28 -3.64
N PRO A 44 6.22 12.55 -4.02
CA PRO A 44 6.57 12.83 -5.40
C PRO A 44 6.21 11.66 -6.33
N THR A 45 5.62 11.94 -7.49
CA THR A 45 5.33 10.89 -8.48
C THR A 45 6.60 10.16 -8.93
N GLY A 46 7.75 10.85 -8.95
CA GLY A 46 9.06 10.25 -9.22
C GLY A 46 9.37 9.09 -8.26
N ASP A 47 9.17 9.29 -6.97
CA ASP A 47 9.42 8.28 -5.94
C ASP A 47 8.52 7.05 -6.13
N VAL A 48 7.25 7.28 -6.47
CA VAL A 48 6.31 6.21 -6.80
C VAL A 48 6.78 5.43 -8.04
N ILE A 49 7.27 6.12 -9.08
CA ILE A 49 7.79 5.45 -10.27
C ILE A 49 9.02 4.60 -9.92
N LEU A 50 9.95 5.08 -9.10
CA LEU A 50 11.11 4.32 -8.65
C LEU A 50 10.66 3.03 -7.93
N VAL A 51 9.71 3.16 -7.01
CA VAL A 51 9.16 2.04 -6.23
C VAL A 51 8.45 1.02 -7.11
N LEU A 52 7.66 1.48 -8.08
CA LEU A 52 6.99 0.62 -9.06
C LEU A 52 7.94 -0.14 -9.99
N ASN A 53 9.20 0.30 -10.10
CA ASN A 53 10.28 -0.36 -10.84
C ASN A 53 11.20 -1.19 -9.93
N GLY A 54 10.82 -1.39 -8.66
CA GLY A 54 11.54 -2.28 -7.73
C GLY A 54 12.65 -1.62 -6.93
N LEU A 55 12.76 -0.29 -6.96
CA LEU A 55 13.68 0.44 -6.09
C LEU A 55 13.02 0.71 -4.74
N SER A 56 13.80 0.62 -3.66
CA SER A 56 13.31 1.01 -2.34
C SER A 56 13.52 2.51 -2.14
N VAL A 57 12.48 3.22 -1.73
CA VAL A 57 12.52 4.65 -1.41
C VAL A 57 12.13 4.81 0.07
N PRO A 58 12.69 5.77 0.83
CA PRO A 58 12.25 5.98 2.21
C PRO A 58 10.74 6.11 2.32
N MET A 59 10.15 5.39 3.29
CA MET A 59 8.70 5.35 3.55
C MET A 59 7.83 4.73 2.43
N LEU A 60 8.44 4.18 1.38
CA LEU A 60 7.76 3.60 0.22
C LEU A 60 8.42 2.30 -0.21
N SER A 61 7.62 1.23 -0.28
CA SER A 61 8.10 -0.05 -0.77
C SER A 61 7.01 -0.80 -1.53
N VAL A 62 7.38 -1.88 -2.22
CA VAL A 62 6.42 -2.84 -2.76
C VAL A 62 6.56 -4.14 -1.99
N ASN A 63 5.44 -4.79 -1.69
CA ASN A 63 5.45 -6.09 -1.03
C ASN A 63 6.12 -7.16 -1.92
N ASN A 64 6.51 -8.29 -1.33
CA ASN A 64 7.19 -9.39 -2.04
C ASN A 64 6.42 -9.91 -3.28
N SER A 65 5.09 -9.74 -3.30
CA SER A 65 4.27 -10.16 -4.45
C SER A 65 4.25 -9.18 -5.62
N GLY A 66 4.77 -7.95 -5.44
CA GLY A 66 4.71 -6.89 -6.45
C GLY A 66 3.33 -6.24 -6.62
N LYS A 67 2.33 -6.66 -5.84
CA LYS A 67 0.91 -6.28 -6.04
C LYS A 67 0.48 -5.09 -5.19
N MET A 68 1.12 -4.89 -4.04
CA MET A 68 0.77 -3.85 -3.08
C MET A 68 1.97 -2.94 -2.85
N MET A 69 1.76 -1.64 -3.02
CA MET A 69 2.66 -0.61 -2.57
C MET A 69 2.33 -0.30 -1.11
N VAL A 70 3.37 -0.22 -0.28
CA VAL A 70 3.29 0.11 1.15
C VAL A 70 3.82 1.53 1.32
N ILE A 71 3.03 2.36 2.00
CA ILE A 71 3.36 3.74 2.37
C ILE A 71 3.41 3.79 3.89
N THR A 72 4.54 4.17 4.46
CA THR A 72 4.64 4.44 5.88
C THR A 72 4.17 5.87 6.13
N GLY A 73 3.06 6.03 6.84
CA GLY A 73 2.54 7.34 7.23
C GLY A 73 3.41 8.01 8.28
N THR A 74 3.24 9.33 8.41
CA THR A 74 3.87 10.14 9.47
C THR A 74 3.40 9.75 10.86
N ASP A 75 2.23 9.11 10.96
CA ASP A 75 1.65 8.52 12.17
C ASP A 75 2.25 7.15 12.53
N GLY A 76 3.28 6.68 11.80
CA GLY A 76 3.93 5.39 12.03
C GLY A 76 3.12 4.19 11.55
N ARG A 77 1.97 4.39 10.90
CA ARG A 77 1.12 3.31 10.38
C ARG A 77 1.50 2.96 8.95
N SER A 78 1.29 1.70 8.60
CA SER A 78 1.46 1.20 7.23
C SER A 78 0.15 1.28 6.46
N TYR A 79 0.18 2.00 5.35
CA TYR A 79 -0.92 2.11 4.41
C TYR A 79 -0.58 1.32 3.15
N PHE A 80 -1.59 0.70 2.55
CA PHE A 80 -1.45 -0.19 1.41
C PHE A 80 -2.25 0.32 0.23
N VAL A 81 -1.67 0.25 -0.96
CA VAL A 81 -2.30 0.66 -2.21
C VAL A 81 -2.03 -0.38 -3.29
N LEU A 82 -3.05 -0.71 -4.08
CA LEU A 82 -2.90 -1.63 -5.19
C LEU A 82 -2.03 -1.02 -6.28
N VAL A 83 -0.92 -1.70 -6.63
CA VAL A 83 0.00 -1.28 -7.70
C VAL A 83 -0.73 -1.04 -9.03
N LYS A 84 -1.73 -1.87 -9.35
CA LYS A 84 -2.57 -1.70 -10.54
C LYS A 84 -3.33 -0.36 -10.54
N GLN A 85 -3.83 0.07 -9.39
CA GLN A 85 -4.53 1.36 -9.28
C GLN A 85 -3.56 2.53 -9.38
N VAL A 86 -2.38 2.43 -8.75
CA VAL A 86 -1.33 3.46 -8.85
C VAL A 86 -0.87 3.63 -10.30
N ARG A 87 -0.61 2.53 -11.02
CA ARG A 87 -0.26 2.58 -12.45
C ARG A 87 -1.37 3.22 -13.29
N GLY A 88 -2.63 2.88 -13.02
CA GLY A 88 -3.78 3.51 -13.68
C GLY A 88 -3.90 5.01 -13.37
N MET A 89 -3.58 5.41 -12.14
CA MET A 89 -3.55 6.81 -11.72
C MET A 89 -2.48 7.61 -12.45
N ILE A 90 -1.24 7.09 -12.53
CA ILE A 90 -0.13 7.73 -13.25
C ILE A 90 -0.43 7.85 -14.75
N ARG A 91 -0.95 6.78 -15.36
CA ARG A 91 -1.23 6.76 -16.80
C ARG A 91 -2.33 7.75 -17.18
N ASP A 92 -3.39 7.84 -16.37
CA ASP A 92 -4.57 8.65 -16.68
C ASP A 92 -4.60 9.94 -15.82
N TRP A 93 -3.43 10.42 -15.40
CA TRP A 93 -3.25 11.62 -14.57
C TRP A 93 -3.84 12.88 -15.21
N PRO A 94 -4.45 13.81 -14.44
CA PRO A 94 -4.79 13.77 -13.01
C PRO A 94 -6.22 13.22 -12.75
N LYS A 95 -6.78 12.40 -13.65
CA LYS A 95 -8.22 12.08 -13.63
C LYS A 95 -8.59 10.95 -12.68
N LYS A 96 -7.65 10.04 -12.39
CA LYS A 96 -7.88 8.84 -11.60
C LYS A 96 -7.33 8.98 -10.18
N LYS A 97 -7.86 8.16 -9.28
CA LYS A 97 -7.47 8.07 -7.86
C LYS A 97 -7.23 6.59 -7.52
N ALA A 98 -6.41 6.32 -6.52
CA ALA A 98 -6.23 4.97 -5.99
C ALA A 98 -6.85 4.84 -4.60
N ALA A 99 -7.32 3.65 -4.23
CA ALA A 99 -7.84 3.42 -2.88
C ALA A 99 -6.69 3.10 -1.92
N VAL A 100 -6.74 3.69 -0.73
CA VAL A 100 -5.79 3.43 0.36
C VAL A 100 -6.44 2.51 1.37
N PHE A 101 -5.70 1.50 1.80
CA PHE A 101 -6.11 0.49 2.76
C PHE A 101 -5.17 0.46 3.96
N TRP A 102 -5.63 -0.09 5.07
CA TRP A 102 -4.77 -0.51 6.17
C TRP A 102 -5.11 -1.95 6.57
N GLU A 103 -4.27 -2.57 7.39
CA GLU A 103 -4.49 -3.91 7.92
C GLU A 103 -5.31 -3.83 9.23
N MET A 104 -6.49 -4.47 9.25
CA MET A 104 -7.28 -4.66 10.47
C MET A 104 -6.64 -5.75 11.33
N GLY A 105 -6.29 -5.41 12.58
CA GLY A 105 -5.75 -6.37 13.55
C GLY A 105 -4.22 -6.45 13.60
N GLY A 106 -3.51 -5.67 12.79
CA GLY A 106 -2.07 -5.46 12.95
C GLY A 106 -1.81 -4.73 14.27
N ARG A 107 -1.31 -5.44 15.28
CA ARG A 107 -0.78 -4.84 16.51
C ARG A 107 0.24 -3.75 16.14
N GLU A 108 0.06 -2.56 16.70
CA GLU A 108 1.15 -1.59 16.88
C GLU A 108 2.34 -2.33 17.49
N GLY A 109 3.46 -2.39 16.77
CA GLY A 109 4.73 -2.95 17.26
C GLY A 109 4.92 -4.44 17.02
N ASN A 110 5.52 -4.80 15.88
CA ASN A 110 6.50 -5.88 15.87
C ASN A 110 7.52 -5.71 14.73
N SER A 111 8.43 -4.75 14.92
CA SER A 111 9.76 -4.76 14.31
C SER A 111 10.59 -5.88 14.96
N GLY A 112 10.16 -7.13 14.79
CA GLY A 112 10.74 -8.31 15.42
C GLY A 112 11.40 -9.20 14.38
N ASN A 113 12.70 -9.00 14.17
CA ASN A 113 13.72 -10.00 13.81
C ASN A 113 13.23 -11.25 13.03
N ILE A 114 13.38 -11.24 11.70
CA ILE A 114 13.35 -12.46 10.86
C ILE A 114 14.71 -12.68 10.16
N PHE A 115 15.79 -12.17 10.74
CA PHE A 115 17.16 -12.58 10.40
C PHE A 115 17.79 -13.32 11.56
N ASN A 116 17.40 -14.58 11.77
CA ASN A 116 18.30 -15.63 12.22
C ASN A 116 17.60 -17.00 12.18
N LYS A 117 17.88 -17.77 11.14
CA LYS A 117 18.07 -19.21 11.30
C LYS A 117 19.33 -19.59 10.53
N LYS A 118 20.29 -20.11 11.29
CA LYS A 118 21.52 -20.78 10.86
C LYS A 118 21.24 -21.91 9.88
#